data_AF-A0A9E2SGP5-F1
#
_entry.id   AF-A0A9E2SGP5-F1
#
_cell.length_a   1.000
_cell.length_b   1.000
_cell.length_c   1.000
_cell.angle_alpha   90.00
_cell.angle_beta   90.00
_cell.angle_gamma   90.00
#
_symmetry.space_group_name_H-M   'P 1'
#
loop_
_entity.id
_entity.type
_entity.pdbx_description
1 polymer ?
#
loop_
_entity_poly.entity_id
_entity_poly.type
_entity_poly.pdbx_seq_one_letter_code
_entity_poly.pdbx_strand_id
1 'polypeptide(L)'
;MLKLVTTLLMVIVTLTVFGQAEEPAQWTFSAKKVNDTIFEIHLSAKLEEGWHIYSQSTPEGGPVATSVSFSKNPQLMLKGDIIEEGKLEKNFETMFGVEVFRFSKKVDFVQTVLIKPNAKANASGSITYMTCDDEQCIPPKTVEFSVPVK
;
A
#
# COMPACT_ATOMS: atom_id res chain seq x y z
N MET A 1 -61.01 -34.30 10.53
CA MET A 1 -60.09 -34.68 11.63
C MET A 1 -58.71 -34.13 11.28
N LEU A 2 -58.27 -33.14 12.05
CA LEU A 2 -57.11 -32.32 11.81
C LEU A 2 -55.83 -33.09 12.22
N LYS A 3 -54.93 -33.40 11.28
CA LYS A 3 -53.58 -33.87 11.60
C LYS A 3 -52.61 -32.71 11.35
N LEU A 4 -52.30 -31.98 12.42
CA LEU A 4 -51.13 -31.10 12.51
C LEU A 4 -49.88 -31.94 12.28
N VAL A 5 -49.11 -31.64 11.23
CA VAL A 5 -47.72 -32.11 11.11
C VAL A 5 -46.86 -30.85 11.10
N THR A 6 -46.40 -30.50 12.31
CA THR A 6 -45.49 -29.39 12.58
C THR A 6 -44.08 -29.82 12.17
N THR A 7 -43.65 -29.49 10.95
CA THR A 7 -42.25 -29.67 10.55
C THR A 7 -41.48 -28.40 10.90
N LEU A 8 -40.80 -28.41 12.04
CA LEU A 8 -39.87 -27.35 12.45
C LEU A 8 -38.62 -27.43 11.55
N LEU A 9 -38.58 -26.60 10.52
CA LEU A 9 -37.40 -26.43 9.68
C LEU A 9 -36.38 -25.56 10.42
N MET A 10 -35.41 -26.20 11.08
CA MET A 10 -34.28 -25.52 11.71
C MET A 10 -33.32 -25.05 10.60
N VAL A 11 -33.43 -23.78 10.21
CA VAL A 11 -32.48 -23.14 9.30
C VAL A 11 -31.19 -22.86 10.07
N ILE A 12 -30.19 -23.71 9.88
CA ILE A 12 -28.81 -23.44 10.30
C ILE A 12 -28.22 -22.43 9.31
N VAL A 13 -28.11 -21.17 9.74
CA VAL A 13 -27.33 -20.15 9.04
C VAL A 13 -25.88 -20.32 9.48
N THR A 14 -25.07 -21.00 8.66
CA THR A 14 -23.62 -20.97 8.82
C THR A 14 -23.11 -19.60 8.38
N LEU A 15 -22.78 -18.75 9.34
CA LEU A 15 -21.97 -17.57 9.10
C LEU A 15 -20.54 -18.03 8.81
N THR A 16 -20.20 -18.19 7.53
CA THR A 16 -18.81 -18.33 7.11
C THR A 16 -18.14 -16.98 7.28
N VAL A 17 -17.45 -16.78 8.40
CA VAL A 17 -16.51 -15.65 8.54
C VAL A 17 -15.32 -15.98 7.65
N PHE A 18 -15.24 -15.33 6.50
CA PHE A 18 -14.00 -15.29 5.72
C PHE A 18 -12.99 -14.51 6.56
N GLY A 19 -12.06 -15.20 7.21
CA GLY A 19 -10.87 -14.54 7.76
C GLY A 19 -10.13 -13.92 6.59
N GLN A 20 -10.17 -12.59 6.46
CA GLN A 20 -9.23 -11.90 5.60
C GLN A 20 -7.87 -12.13 6.24
N ALA A 21 -6.89 -12.64 5.48
CA ALA A 21 -5.52 -12.66 5.95
C ALA A 21 -5.17 -11.21 6.33
N GLU A 22 -4.89 -10.95 7.61
CA GLU A 22 -4.42 -9.64 8.02
C GLU A 22 -3.08 -9.42 7.31
N GLU A 23 -3.06 -8.40 6.45
CA GLU A 23 -1.89 -8.00 5.70
C GLU A 23 -1.14 -6.99 6.57
N PRO A 24 0.09 -7.29 7.01
CA PRO A 24 0.76 -6.45 8.00
C PRO A 24 1.09 -5.03 7.51
N ALA A 25 0.99 -4.80 6.20
CA ALA A 25 1.10 -3.49 5.58
C ALA A 25 -0.23 -3.07 4.95
N GLN A 26 -0.89 -2.09 5.56
CA GLN A 26 -2.14 -1.52 5.08
C GLN A 26 -1.88 -0.23 4.31
N TRP A 27 -2.29 -0.19 3.05
CA TRP A 27 -2.06 0.95 2.16
C TRP A 27 -3.28 1.86 2.06
N THR A 28 -3.06 3.17 2.04
CA THR A 28 -4.08 4.21 1.80
C THR A 28 -3.55 5.19 0.77
N PHE A 29 -4.41 5.60 -0.16
CA PHE A 29 -4.04 6.48 -1.26
C PHE A 29 -4.90 7.74 -1.24
N SER A 30 -4.27 8.91 -1.32
CA SER A 30 -4.99 10.19 -1.32
C SER A 30 -4.27 11.24 -2.15
N ALA A 31 -5.03 12.28 -2.52
CA ALA A 31 -4.49 13.45 -3.20
C ALA A 31 -4.71 14.68 -2.32
N LYS A 32 -3.64 15.45 -2.12
CA LYS A 32 -3.66 16.74 -1.45
C LYS A 32 -3.49 17.84 -2.50
N LYS A 33 -4.48 18.72 -2.59
CA LYS A 33 -4.42 19.88 -3.48
C LYS A 33 -3.42 20.91 -2.93
N VAL A 34 -2.38 21.21 -3.69
CA VAL A 34 -1.45 22.31 -3.38
C VAL A 34 -1.97 23.61 -4.00
N ASN A 35 -2.41 23.55 -5.26
CA ASN A 35 -3.14 24.62 -5.95
C ASN A 35 -3.98 24.05 -7.10
N ASP A 36 -4.48 24.89 -8.02
CA ASP A 36 -5.38 24.45 -9.09
C ASP A 36 -4.77 23.50 -10.14
N THR A 37 -3.44 23.43 -10.22
CA THR A 37 -2.69 22.61 -11.18
C THR A 37 -1.63 21.73 -10.53
N ILE A 38 -1.40 21.84 -9.22
CA ILE A 38 -0.39 21.06 -8.48
C ILE A 38 -1.05 20.28 -7.36
N PHE A 39 -0.78 18.97 -7.32
CA PHE A 39 -1.27 18.05 -6.30
C PHE A 39 -0.11 17.19 -5.78
N GLU A 40 -0.21 16.80 -4.52
CA GLU A 40 0.63 15.77 -3.91
C GLU A 40 -0.18 14.48 -3.84
N ILE A 41 0.36 13.38 -4.39
CA ILE A 41 -0.20 12.05 -4.27
C ILE A 41 0.49 11.37 -3.10
N HIS A 42 -0.28 11.03 -2.07
CA HIS A 42 0.18 10.37 -0.86
C HIS A 42 -0.17 8.88 -0.94
N LEU A 43 0.86 8.04 -0.90
CA LEU A 43 0.75 6.59 -0.86
C LEU A 43 1.26 6.12 0.52
N SER A 44 0.36 6.04 1.49
CA SER A 44 0.71 5.78 2.89
C SER A 44 0.60 4.30 3.21
N ALA A 45 1.68 3.73 3.77
CA ALA A 45 1.66 2.41 4.39
C ALA A 45 1.62 2.54 5.90
N LYS A 46 0.63 1.91 6.54
CA LYS A 46 0.61 1.66 7.99
C LYS A 46 1.01 0.20 8.23
N LEU A 47 1.97 0.01 9.12
CA LEU A 47 2.58 -1.27 9.40
C LEU A 47 2.17 -1.74 10.80
N GLU A 48 1.81 -3.01 10.91
CA GLU A 48 1.61 -3.67 12.19
C GLU A 48 2.89 -3.64 13.03
N GLU A 49 2.74 -3.74 14.36
CA GLU A 49 3.89 -3.71 15.26
C GLU A 49 4.80 -4.91 15.01
N GLY A 50 6.11 -4.67 14.97
CA GLY A 50 7.12 -5.68 14.63
C GLY A 50 7.38 -5.84 13.13
N TRP A 51 6.52 -5.31 12.26
CA TRP A 51 6.68 -5.42 10.81
C TRP A 51 7.32 -4.18 10.18
N HIS A 52 8.03 -4.39 9.08
CA HIS A 52 8.67 -3.36 8.27
C HIS A 52 8.53 -3.58 6.77
N ILE A 53 8.62 -2.48 6.01
CA ILE A 53 8.87 -2.49 4.56
C ILE A 53 10.15 -1.72 4.25
N TYR A 54 10.70 -1.96 3.07
CA TYR A 54 12.00 -1.46 2.68
C TYR A 54 11.90 -0.17 1.86
N SER A 55 12.82 0.76 2.10
CA SER A 55 12.94 2.00 1.31
C SER A 55 13.28 1.69 -0.14
N GLN A 56 12.86 2.57 -1.05
CA GLN A 56 13.27 2.61 -2.46
C GLN A 56 14.80 2.69 -2.62
N SER A 57 15.50 3.18 -1.59
CA SER A 57 16.96 3.32 -1.57
C SER A 57 17.69 2.15 -0.91
N THR A 58 16.99 1.08 -0.54
CA THR A 58 17.60 -0.14 0.02
C THR A 58 18.57 -0.74 -1.02
N PRO A 59 19.84 -1.00 -0.65
CA PRO A 59 20.80 -1.60 -1.58
C PRO A 59 20.38 -2.98 -2.08
N GLU A 60 20.83 -3.34 -3.27
CA GLU A 60 20.65 -4.69 -3.81
C GLU A 60 21.39 -5.75 -2.96
N GLY A 61 20.96 -7.00 -3.09
CA GLY A 61 21.59 -8.15 -2.44
C GLY A 61 20.85 -8.68 -1.20
N GLY A 62 19.73 -8.08 -0.82
CA GLY A 62 18.85 -8.57 0.24
C GLY A 62 17.38 -8.48 -0.13
N PRO A 63 16.55 -7.82 0.70
CA PRO A 63 15.11 -7.76 0.50
C PRO A 63 14.72 -6.93 -0.72
N VAL A 64 13.52 -7.17 -1.26
CA VAL A 64 12.99 -6.37 -2.36
C VAL A 64 12.59 -4.99 -1.85
N ALA A 65 13.30 -3.96 -2.32
CA ALA A 65 13.00 -2.56 -2.07
C ALA A 65 11.57 -2.21 -2.53
N THR A 66 10.87 -1.34 -1.80
CA THR A 66 9.60 -0.80 -2.29
C THR A 66 9.84 -0.05 -3.60
N SER A 67 8.97 -0.22 -4.57
CA SER A 67 9.02 0.48 -5.85
C SER A 67 7.63 0.97 -6.21
N VAL A 68 7.53 2.24 -6.63
CA VAL A 68 6.28 2.86 -7.06
C VAL A 68 6.38 3.18 -8.55
N SER A 69 5.39 2.75 -9.33
CA SER A 69 5.30 3.03 -10.77
C SER A 69 3.99 3.71 -11.11
N PHE A 70 4.07 4.91 -11.66
CA PHE A 70 2.91 5.64 -12.16
C PHE A 70 2.58 5.26 -13.61
N SER A 71 1.30 5.05 -13.89
CA SER A 71 0.78 4.90 -15.24
C SER A 71 0.90 6.20 -16.02
N LYS A 72 1.23 6.13 -17.32
CA LYS A 72 1.27 7.29 -18.20
C LYS A 72 -0.12 7.90 -18.34
N ASN A 73 -0.23 9.21 -18.14
CA ASN A 73 -1.47 9.95 -18.33
C ASN A 73 -1.17 11.27 -19.06
N PRO A 74 -1.74 11.54 -20.26
CA PRO A 74 -1.43 12.75 -21.05
C PRO A 74 -1.93 14.06 -20.40
N GLN A 75 -2.70 14.00 -19.32
CA GLN A 75 -3.21 15.15 -18.58
C GLN A 75 -2.47 15.40 -17.26
N LEU A 76 -1.54 14.51 -16.89
CA LEU A 76 -0.80 14.53 -15.64
C LEU A 76 0.69 14.32 -15.90
N MET A 77 1.53 15.16 -15.31
CA MET A 77 2.99 15.04 -15.37
C MET A 77 3.54 14.84 -13.96
N LEU A 78 4.44 13.87 -13.79
CA LEU A 78 5.18 13.71 -12.53
C LEU A 78 6.23 14.82 -12.44
N LYS A 79 6.38 15.41 -11.26
CA LYS A 79 7.39 16.44 -10.98
C LYS A 79 8.34 15.96 -9.89
N GLY A 80 9.58 15.70 -10.28
CA GLY A 80 10.62 15.20 -9.38
C GLY A 80 10.40 13.75 -8.97
N ASP A 81 11.31 13.28 -8.13
CA ASP A 81 11.28 11.93 -7.57
C ASP A 81 10.27 11.82 -6.44
N ILE A 82 9.97 10.58 -6.06
CA ILE A 82 9.12 10.26 -4.92
C ILE A 82 9.89 10.54 -3.63
N ILE A 83 9.25 11.23 -2.70
CA ILE A 83 9.80 11.52 -1.37
C ILE A 83 9.25 10.49 -0.39
N GLU A 84 10.12 9.87 0.41
CA GLU A 84 9.72 8.96 1.48
C GLU A 84 9.64 9.71 2.82
N GLU A 85 8.42 9.95 3.30
CA GLU A 85 8.15 10.60 4.58
C GLU A 85 7.91 9.55 5.66
N GLY A 86 8.98 9.20 6.37
CA GLY A 86 8.96 8.25 7.47
C GLY A 86 10.25 8.31 8.28
N LYS A 87 10.27 7.62 9.42
CA LYS A 87 11.51 7.44 10.17
C LYS A 87 12.32 6.33 9.49
N LEU A 88 13.27 6.71 8.63
CA LEU A 88 14.17 5.77 7.96
C LEU A 88 15.09 5.12 9.00
N GLU A 89 15.08 3.79 9.05
CA GLU A 89 15.93 2.99 9.93
C GLU A 89 16.97 2.26 9.09
N LYS A 90 18.23 2.34 9.50
CA LYS A 90 19.33 1.61 8.86
C LYS A 90 19.71 0.44 9.74
N ASN A 91 19.59 -0.76 9.22
CA ASN A 91 19.75 -1.98 9.98
C ASN A 91 20.61 -2.96 9.19
N PHE A 92 21.45 -3.74 9.88
CA PHE A 92 22.06 -4.91 9.28
C PHE A 92 21.10 -6.07 9.42
N GLU A 93 20.64 -6.63 8.32
CA GLU A 93 19.68 -7.73 8.34
C GLU A 93 20.39 -9.06 8.21
N THR A 94 20.47 -9.80 9.31
CA THR A 94 21.20 -11.06 9.40
C THR A 94 20.70 -12.11 8.42
N MET A 95 19.39 -12.12 8.11
CA MET A 95 18.79 -13.05 7.14
C MET A 95 19.44 -12.94 5.75
N PHE A 96 19.78 -11.71 5.34
CA PHE A 96 20.36 -11.42 4.03
C PHE A 96 21.86 -11.10 4.08
N GLY A 97 22.40 -10.81 5.27
CA GLY A 97 23.80 -10.45 5.46
C GLY A 97 24.17 -9.09 4.86
N VAL A 98 23.21 -8.17 4.72
CA VAL A 98 23.39 -6.85 4.11
C VAL A 98 22.81 -5.74 4.97
N GLU A 99 23.27 -4.51 4.74
CA GLU A 99 22.62 -3.32 5.28
C GLU A 99 21.33 -3.04 4.49
N VAL A 100 20.24 -2.80 5.21
CA VAL A 100 18.92 -2.49 4.68
C VAL A 100 18.42 -1.18 5.23
N PHE A 101 17.63 -0.47 4.44
CA PHE A 101 16.95 0.75 4.85
C PHE A 101 15.46 0.46 4.93
N ARG A 102 14.87 0.59 6.12
CA ARG A 102 13.50 0.14 6.37
C ARG A 102 12.68 1.19 7.09
N PHE A 103 11.37 1.01 7.01
CA PHE A 103 10.39 1.77 7.75
C PHE A 103 9.53 0.83 8.58
N SER A 104 9.31 1.21 9.83
CA SER A 104 8.37 0.54 10.74
C SER A 104 7.24 1.50 11.12
N LYS A 105 6.10 0.96 11.55
CA LYS A 105 4.86 1.68 11.94
C LYS A 105 4.16 2.44 10.81
N LYS A 106 4.85 3.36 10.14
CA LYS A 106 4.29 4.17 9.05
C LYS A 106 5.37 4.75 8.14
N VAL A 107 5.08 4.80 6.85
CA VAL A 107 5.78 5.63 5.85
C VAL A 107 4.77 6.16 4.84
N ASP A 108 5.02 7.34 4.30
CA ASP A 108 4.23 7.93 3.21
C ASP A 108 5.13 8.21 2.01
N PHE A 109 4.76 7.68 0.84
CA PHE A 109 5.46 7.92 -0.41
C PHE A 109 4.73 9.03 -1.16
N VAL A 110 5.38 10.18 -1.29
CA VAL A 110 4.77 11.41 -1.79
C VAL A 110 5.31 11.73 -3.18
N GLN A 111 4.42 11.75 -4.18
CA GLN A 111 4.72 12.20 -5.54
C GLN A 111 4.02 13.51 -5.84
N THR A 112 4.78 14.54 -6.22
CA THR A 112 4.17 15.77 -6.76
C THR A 112 3.76 15.54 -8.21
N VAL A 113 2.53 15.93 -8.55
CA VAL A 113 2.00 15.86 -9.92
C VAL A 113 1.49 17.22 -10.39
N LEU A 114 1.69 17.50 -11.67
CA LEU A 114 1.18 18.67 -12.37
C LEU A 114 0.03 18.23 -13.28
N ILE A 115 -1.12 18.88 -13.18
CA ILE A 115 -2.27 18.60 -14.03
C ILE A 115 -2.53 19.75 -15.01
N LYS A 116 -3.04 19.41 -16.20
CA LYS A 116 -3.50 20.42 -17.16
C LYS A 116 -4.67 21.23 -16.56
N PRO A 117 -4.76 22.54 -16.81
CA PRO A 117 -5.90 23.35 -16.40
C PRO A 117 -7.23 22.70 -16.85
N ASN A 118 -8.21 22.65 -15.94
CA ASN A 118 -9.55 22.08 -16.16
C ASN A 118 -9.61 20.59 -16.56
N ALA A 119 -8.51 19.85 -16.49
CA ALA A 119 -8.54 18.40 -16.68
C ALA A 119 -9.13 17.70 -15.46
N LYS A 120 -9.92 16.66 -15.71
CA LYS A 120 -10.26 15.62 -14.73
C LYS A 120 -9.34 14.45 -15.01
N ALA A 121 -8.46 14.11 -14.07
CA ALA A 121 -7.48 13.06 -14.26
C ALA A 121 -7.40 12.19 -13.01
N ASN A 122 -6.90 10.97 -13.17
CA ASN A 122 -6.51 10.13 -12.05
C ASN A 122 -4.99 9.97 -12.07
N ALA A 123 -4.38 10.04 -10.89
CA ALA A 123 -3.04 9.52 -10.66
C ALA A 123 -3.18 8.04 -10.33
N SER A 124 -2.78 7.17 -11.26
CA SER A 124 -2.86 5.72 -11.08
C SER A 124 -1.51 5.06 -11.28
N GLY A 125 -1.36 3.86 -10.76
CA GLY A 125 -0.10 3.15 -10.77
C GLY A 125 -0.12 1.96 -9.83
N SER A 126 1.07 1.42 -9.59
CA SER A 126 1.29 0.27 -8.75
C SER A 126 2.41 0.49 -7.75
N ILE A 127 2.36 -0.22 -6.64
CA ILE A 127 3.40 -0.27 -5.61
C ILE A 127 3.76 -1.72 -5.42
N THR A 128 5.01 -2.08 -5.68
CA THR A 128 5.55 -3.39 -5.33
C THR A 128 6.38 -3.26 -4.06
N TYR A 129 6.10 -4.05 -3.05
CA TYR A 129 6.78 -4.02 -1.76
C TYR A 129 6.92 -5.42 -1.17
N MET A 130 7.87 -5.58 -0.27
CA MET A 130 8.06 -6.79 0.53
C MET A 130 7.96 -6.41 2.01
N THR A 131 7.26 -7.23 2.79
CA THR A 131 7.05 -6.99 4.22
C THR A 131 7.74 -8.09 5.02
N CYS A 132 8.51 -7.73 6.03
CA CYS A 132 9.17 -8.69 6.91
C CYS A 132 8.98 -8.30 8.37
N ASP A 133 9.14 -9.29 9.24
CA ASP A 133 9.42 -9.13 10.66
C ASP A 133 10.85 -9.66 10.94
N ASP A 134 11.19 -9.91 12.21
CA ASP A 134 12.52 -10.40 12.59
C ASP A 134 12.74 -11.91 12.29
N GLU A 135 11.69 -12.66 11.99
CA GLU A 135 11.72 -14.12 11.79
C GLU A 135 11.48 -14.53 10.33
N GLN A 136 10.69 -13.76 9.59
CA GLN A 136 10.19 -14.13 8.27
C GLN A 136 9.92 -12.92 7.37
N CYS A 137 9.81 -13.23 6.07
CA CYS A 137 9.41 -12.29 5.04
C CYS A 137 8.22 -12.83 4.26
N ILE A 138 7.21 -11.99 4.08
CA ILE A 138 6.09 -12.25 3.17
C ILE A 138 6.59 -11.93 1.75
N PRO A 139 6.36 -12.83 0.76
CA PRO A 139 6.77 -12.60 -0.62
C PRO A 139 6.30 -11.23 -1.15
N PRO A 140 7.05 -10.61 -2.08
CA PRO A 140 6.70 -9.32 -2.62
C PRO A 140 5.29 -9.29 -3.21
N LYS A 141 4.56 -8.22 -2.94
CA LYS A 141 3.20 -8.00 -3.40
C LYS A 141 3.11 -6.69 -4.17
N THR A 142 2.25 -6.68 -5.17
CA THR A 142 1.89 -5.46 -5.91
C THR A 142 0.48 -5.02 -5.54
N VAL A 143 0.34 -3.76 -5.16
CA VAL A 143 -0.96 -3.11 -4.95
C VAL A 143 -1.14 -1.99 -5.98
N GLU A 144 -2.32 -1.96 -6.59
CA GLU A 144 -2.69 -0.91 -7.55
C GLU A 144 -3.37 0.25 -6.81
N PHE A 145 -3.10 1.47 -7.27
CA PHE A 145 -3.79 2.68 -6.80
C PHE A 145 -4.37 3.47 -7.97
N SER A 146 -5.45 4.18 -7.69
CA SER A 146 -6.04 5.16 -8.60
C SER A 146 -6.69 6.26 -7.79
N VAL A 147 -6.06 7.42 -7.75
CA VAL A 147 -6.49 8.57 -6.96
C VAL A 147 -7.01 9.65 -7.90
N PRO A 148 -8.28 10.09 -7.78
CA PRO A 148 -8.78 11.20 -8.57
C PRO A 148 -8.07 12.50 -8.17
N VAL A 149 -7.58 13.21 -9.18
CA VAL A 149 -7.08 14.58 -9.07
C VAL A 149 -8.03 15.49 -9.85
N LYS A 150 -8.86 16.19 -9.09
CA LYS A 150 -9.89 17.15 -9.56
C LYS A 150 -11.19 16.56 -10.10
#